data_AF-A0A6N7KM95-F1
#
_entry.id   AF-A0A6N7KM95-F1
#
_cell.length_a   1.000
_cell.length_b   1.000
_cell.length_c   1.000
_cell.angle_alpha   90.00
_cell.angle_beta   90.00
_cell.angle_gamma   90.00
#
_symmetry.space_group_name_H-M   'P 1'
#
loop_
_entity.id
_entity.type
_entity.pdbx_description
1 polymer ?
#
loop_
_entity_poly.entity_id
_entity_poly.type
_entity_poly.pdbx_seq_one_letter_code
_entity_poly.pdbx_strand_id
1 'polypeptide(L)' 'MEDTRLTRAQMEYPHILGAYEAVHRAAEEEGLGVIGSAREIYFGHHTGPDPNEPICDVAVPVR' A
#
# COMPACT_ATOMS: atom_id res chain seq x y z
N MET A 1 -11.04 3.36 -5.36
CA MET A 1 -9.67 3.60 -4.86
C MET A 1 -9.71 3.59 -3.32
N GLU A 2 -10.03 2.42 -2.77
CA GLU A 2 -10.08 2.07 -1.34
C GLU A 2 -9.43 0.68 -1.41
N ASP A 3 -8.22 0.39 -0.96
CA ASP A 3 -7.55 0.78 0.28
C ASP A 3 -6.05 0.47 0.12
N THR A 4 -5.25 1.39 -0.45
CA THR A 4 -3.78 1.27 -0.48
C THR A 4 -3.10 2.04 0.64
N ARG A 5 -3.91 2.67 1.52
CA ARG A 5 -3.45 3.42 2.69
C ARG A 5 -3.49 2.54 3.93
N LEU A 6 -2.31 2.12 4.37
CA LEU A 6 -2.15 1.23 5.49
C LEU A 6 -2.09 1.98 6.82
N THR A 7 -2.88 1.48 7.77
CA THR A 7 -2.65 1.73 9.19
C THR A 7 -1.43 0.97 9.69
N ARG A 8 -0.91 1.35 10.86
CA ARG A 8 0.22 0.67 11.50
C ARG A 8 0.00 -0.83 11.66
N ALA A 9 -1.19 -1.26 12.10
CA ALA A 9 -1.52 -2.67 12.25
C ALA A 9 -1.62 -3.45 10.92
N GLN A 10 -1.95 -2.77 9.82
CA GLN A 10 -2.03 -3.39 8.49
C GLN A 10 -0.67 -3.44 7.77
N MET A 11 0.29 -2.59 8.14
CA MET A 11 1.64 -2.63 7.58
C MET A 11 2.42 -3.89 8.01
N GLU A 12 2.06 -4.49 9.14
CA GLU A 12 2.70 -5.72 9.62
C GLU A 12 2.42 -6.93 8.71
N TYR A 13 3.41 -7.82 8.59
CA TYR A 13 3.22 -9.10 7.93
C TYR A 13 2.25 -10.00 8.74
N PRO A 14 1.28 -10.69 8.10
CA PRO A 14 1.07 -10.80 6.65
C PRO A 14 0.07 -9.79 6.06
N HIS A 15 -0.50 -8.88 6.85
CA HIS A 15 -1.58 -7.99 6.41
C HIS A 15 -1.20 -7.09 5.23
N ILE A 16 0.06 -6.65 5.17
CA ILE A 16 0.57 -5.80 4.08
C ILE A 16 0.41 -6.41 2.68
N LEU A 17 0.36 -7.75 2.59
CA LEU A 17 0.17 -8.46 1.32
C LEU A 17 -1.14 -8.06 0.62
N GLY A 18 -2.18 -7.74 1.40
CA GLY A 18 -3.46 -7.29 0.85
C GLY A 18 -3.36 -5.96 0.11
N ALA A 19 -2.51 -5.04 0.56
CA ALA A 19 -2.31 -3.76 -0.13
C ALA A 19 -1.49 -3.91 -1.42
N TYR A 20 -0.50 -4.81 -1.42
CA TYR A 20 0.20 -5.18 -2.65
C TYR A 20 -0.76 -5.77 -3.69
N GLU A 21 -1.63 -6.70 -3.30
CA GLU A 21 -2.63 -7.25 -4.22
C GLU A 21 -3.61 -6.16 -4.69
N ALA A 22 -4.11 -5.34 -3.77
CA ALA A 22 -5.08 -4.29 -4.08
C ALA A 22 -4.55 -3.26 -5.09
N VAL A 23 -3.31 -2.80 -4.94
CA VAL A 23 -2.74 -1.80 -5.87
C VAL A 23 -2.52 -2.39 -7.27
N HIS A 24 -2.12 -3.67 -7.37
CA HIS A 24 -1.93 -4.33 -8.65
C HIS A 24 -3.26 -4.58 -9.35
N ARG A 25 -4.28 -5.03 -8.62
CA ARG A 25 -5.64 -5.19 -9.16
C ARG A 25 -6.23 -3.86 -9.63
N ALA A 26 -6.03 -2.79 -8.87
CA ALA A 26 -6.50 -1.47 -9.29
C ALA A 26 -5.86 -1.00 -10.60
N ALA A 27 -4.54 -1.20 -10.76
CA ALA A 27 -3.87 -0.88 -12.04
C ALA A 27 -4.43 -1.70 -13.21
N GLU A 28 -4.73 -2.98 -12.99
CA GLU A 28 -5.35 -3.84 -14.01
C GLU A 28 -6.77 -3.39 -14.38
N GLU A 29 -7.62 -3.09 -13.39
CA GLU A 29 -9.00 -2.60 -13.58
C GLU A 29 -9.03 -1.26 -14.34
N GLU A 30 -8.01 -0.43 -14.16
CA GLU A 30 -7.85 0.86 -14.87
C GLU A 30 -7.14 0.72 -16.24
N GLY A 31 -6.71 -0.48 -16.62
CA GLY A 31 -6.02 -0.74 -17.89
C GLY A 31 -4.60 -0.15 -17.96
N LEU A 32 -3.97 0.08 -16.81
CA LEU A 32 -2.65 0.68 -16.68
C LEU A 32 -1.55 -0.39 -16.75
N GLY A 33 -0.46 -0.09 -17.46
CA GLY A 33 0.67 -1.00 -17.54
C GLY A 33 1.62 -0.83 -16.35
N VAL A 34 1.70 -1.80 -15.44
CA VAL A 34 2.67 -1.75 -14.33
C VAL A 34 4.10 -1.93 -14.88
N ILE A 35 4.97 -0.94 -14.64
CA ILE A 35 6.32 -0.87 -15.22
C ILE A 35 7.45 -1.10 -14.21
N GLY A 36 7.13 -1.58 -13.01
CA GLY A 36 8.13 -1.83 -11.97
C GLY A 36 7.53 -2.32 -10.67
N SER A 37 8.41 -2.56 -9.70
CA SER A 37 8.02 -3.05 -8.37
C SER A 37 7.18 -2.03 -7.61
N ALA A 38 6.28 -2.56 -6.77
CA ALA A 38 5.53 -1.77 -5.80
C ALA A 38 6.47 -1.04 -4.83
N ARG A 39 6.01 0.09 -4.31
CA ARG A 39 6.71 0.97 -3.37
C ARG A 39 5.83 1.27 -2.17
N GLU A 40 6.44 1.20 -1.00
CA GLU A 40 5.88 1.67 0.27
C GLU A 40 6.28 3.14 0.47
N ILE A 41 5.30 4.01 0.66
CA ILE A 41 5.48 5.46 0.82
C ILE A 41 5.09 5.82 2.24
N TYR A 42 6.09 6.04 3.09
CA TYR A 42 5.90 6.27 4.52
C TYR A 42 5.62 7.74 4.84
N PHE A 43 4.63 8.00 5.71
CA PHE A 43 4.23 9.35 6.12
C PHE A 43 4.88 9.85 7.41
N GLY A 44 5.57 8.96 8.13
CA GLY A 44 6.11 9.27 9.46
C GLY A 44 7.00 8.16 10.00
N HIS A 45 7.15 8.12 11.32
CA HIS A 45 7.94 7.09 11.99
C HIS A 45 7.19 5.76 12.02
N HIS A 46 7.91 4.69 11.66
CA HIS A 46 7.37 3.34 11.60
C HIS A 46 6.94 2.78 12.99
N THR A 47 7.39 3.38 14.10
CA THR A 47 7.01 2.98 15.46
C THR A 47 6.09 3.99 16.13
N GLY A 48 5.06 3.51 16.83
CA GLY A 48 4.11 4.33 17.59
C GLY A 48 3.05 3.47 18.28
N PRO A 49 2.33 4.01 19.28
CA PRO A 49 1.39 3.23 20.08
C PRO A 49 0.01 3.05 19.41
N ASP A 50 -0.36 3.90 18.45
CA ASP A 50 -1.67 3.84 17.79
C ASP A 50 -1.65 2.84 16.62
N PRO A 51 -2.38 1.72 16.70
CA PRO A 51 -2.45 0.73 15.62
C PRO A 51 -3.23 1.23 14.40
N ASN A 52 -4.13 2.20 14.56
CA ASN A 52 -4.99 2.71 13.48
C ASN A 52 -4.41 3.95 12.78
N GLU A 53 -3.26 4.44 13.24
CA GLU A 53 -2.57 5.56 12.61
C GLU A 53 -2.21 5.20 11.16
N PRO A 54 -2.64 5.98 10.15
CA PRO A 54 -2.20 5.80 8.77
C PRO A 54 -0.71 6.14 8.66
N ILE A 55 0.11 5.18 8.21
CA ILE A 55 1.58 5.35 8.19
C ILE A 55 2.22 5.15 6.81
N CYS A 56 1.54 4.46 5.89
CA CYS A 56 2.14 4.04 4.63
C CYS A 56 1.09 3.94 3.52
N ASP A 57 1.40 4.42 2.32
CA ASP A 57 0.68 4.03 1.10
C ASP A 57 1.50 2.98 0.33
N VAL A 58 0.83 2.03 -0.32
CA VAL A 58 1.46 1.11 -1.30
C VAL A 58 1.08 1.54 -2.71
N ALA A 59 2.06 1.73 -3.58
CA ALA A 59 1.85 2.21 -4.95
C ALA A 59 2.69 1.42 -5.98
N VAL A 60 2.19 1.31 -7.21
CA VAL A 60 2.95 0.74 -8.34
C VAL A 60 3.23 1.82 -9.39
N PRO A 61 4.41 1.83 -10.03
CA PRO A 61 4.65 2.69 -11.17
C PRO A 61 3.90 2.15 -12.39
N VAL A 62 3.22 3.04 -13.13
CA VAL A 62 2.40 2.69 -14.29
C VAL A 62 2.78 3.49 -15.54
N ARG A 63 2.37 3.01 -16.71
CA ARG A 63 2.39 3.70 -18.01
C ARG A 63 0.99 3.77 -18.60
#